data_AF-A0A366EFF1-F1
#
_entry.id   AF-A0A366EFF1-F1
#
_cell.length_a   1.000
_cell.length_b   1.000
_cell.length_c   1.000
_cell.angle_alpha   90.00
_cell.angle_beta   90.00
_cell.angle_gamma   90.00
#
_symmetry.space_group_name_H-M   'P 1'
#
loop_
_entity.id
_entity.type
_entity.pdbx_description
1 polymer ?
#
loop_
_entity_poly.entity_id
_entity_poly.type
_entity_poly.pdbx_seq_one_letter_code
_entity_poly.pdbx_strand_id
1 'polypeptide(L)' 'MTWKLIGGITIKKQELILLKGQQTYNFTIVGFNREHDYGEVYFTYENRRTSVYRGSDVTEVIKLAKRESRSLLRE' A
#
# COMPACT_ATOMS: atom_id res chain seq x y z
N MET A 1 12.68 -1.94 -13.53
CA MET A 1 12.92 -2.95 -12.48
C MET A 1 11.57 -3.45 -11.99
N THR A 2 11.23 -4.70 -12.31
CA THR A 2 9.91 -5.29 -12.05
C THR A 2 10.10 -6.42 -11.03
N TRP A 3 9.58 -6.26 -9.82
CA TRP A 3 9.69 -7.27 -8.77
C TRP A 3 8.63 -8.36 -9.02
N LYS A 4 9.07 -9.55 -9.45
CA LYS A 4 8.22 -10.75 -9.46
C LYS A 4 8.13 -11.27 -8.02
N LEU A 5 6.92 -11.33 -7.48
CA LEU A 5 6.59 -12.09 -6.27
C LEU A 5 6.63 -13.57 -6.65
N ILE A 6 7.78 -14.21 -6.47
CA ILE A 6 7.96 -15.65 -6.71
C ILE A 6 7.77 -16.37 -5.38
N GLY A 7 6.69 -17.14 -5.27
CA GLY A 7 6.51 -18.22 -4.27
C GLY A 7 6.12 -17.78 -2.86
N GLY A 8 4.83 -17.95 -2.51
CA GLY A 8 4.35 -18.06 -1.12
C GLY A 8 4.47 -16.79 -0.27
N ILE A 9 3.72 -15.74 -0.63
CA ILE A 9 3.73 -14.44 0.05
C ILE A 9 3.31 -14.61 1.52
N THR A 10 4.08 -14.06 2.47
CA THR A 10 3.63 -13.74 3.84
C THR A 10 3.96 -12.28 4.16
N ILE A 11 2.98 -11.42 4.46
CA ILE A 11 3.23 -10.03 4.86
C ILE A 11 2.69 -9.75 6.28
N LYS A 12 3.60 -9.51 7.24
CA LYS A 12 3.25 -9.31 8.67
C LYS A 12 3.04 -7.85 9.08
N LYS A 13 3.81 -6.91 8.53
CA LYS A 13 3.57 -5.46 8.49
C LYS A 13 4.73 -4.90 7.68
N GLN A 14 4.48 -4.09 6.66
CA GLN A 14 5.52 -3.44 5.87
C GLN A 14 5.22 -1.95 5.76
N GLU A 15 6.20 -1.12 6.08
CA GLU A 15 6.08 0.34 6.04
C GLU A 15 6.98 0.88 4.93
N LEU A 16 6.40 1.68 4.04
CA LEU A 16 7.09 2.35 2.95
C LEU A 16 6.82 3.86 3.08
N ILE A 17 7.90 4.63 3.18
CA ILE A 17 7.84 6.09 3.23
C ILE A 17 8.31 6.62 1.88
N LEU A 18 7.48 7.40 1.22
CA LEU A 18 7.78 8.09 -0.01
C LEU A 18 7.86 9.60 0.27
N LEU A 19 8.98 10.20 -0.09
CA LEU A 19 9.21 11.64 0.01
C LEU A 19 9.10 12.25 -1.40
N LYS A 20 8.26 13.26 -1.56
CA LYS A 20 8.12 14.00 -2.84
C LYS A 20 8.05 15.50 -2.54
N GLY A 21 9.11 16.23 -2.88
CA GLY A 21 9.24 17.64 -2.48
C GLY A 21 9.28 17.76 -0.95
N GLN A 22 8.42 18.60 -0.39
CA GLN A 22 8.25 18.74 1.07
C GLN A 22 7.18 17.80 1.66
N GLN A 23 6.47 17.04 0.82
CA GLN A 23 5.37 16.18 1.24
C GLN A 23 5.86 14.77 1.58
N THR A 24 5.30 14.19 2.64
CA THR A 24 5.59 12.82 3.10
C THR A 24 4.36 11.92 2.94
N TYR A 25 4.59 10.76 2.35
CA TYR A 25 3.57 9.77 2.03
C TYR A 25 3.94 8.44 2.66
N ASN A 26 3.15 7.96 3.62
CA ASN A 26 3.40 6.68 4.28
C ASN A 26 2.42 5.63 3.78
N PHE A 27 2.94 4.46 3.41
CA PHE A 27 2.16 3.28 3.09
C PHE A 27 2.46 2.20 4.11
N THR A 28 1.45 1.65 4.76
CA THR A 28 1.60 0.50 5.67
C THR A 28 0.76 -0.65 5.13
N ILE A 29 1.39 -1.78 4.85
CA ILE A 29 0.73 -3.01 4.38
C ILE A 29 0.67 -3.97 5.57
N VAL A 30 -0.51 -4.51 5.87
CA VAL A 30 -0.77 -5.46 6.96
C VAL A 30 -1.56 -6.65 6.41
N GLY A 31 -1.22 -7.88 6.79
CA GLY A 31 -1.89 -9.07 6.25
C GLY A 31 -1.38 -9.45 4.85
N PHE A 32 -2.16 -10.20 4.06
CA PHE A 32 -1.67 -10.90 2.85
C PHE A 32 -0.64 -11.99 3.18
N ASN A 33 -0.99 -12.87 4.14
CA ASN A 33 -0.13 -13.99 4.53
C ASN A 33 -0.07 -15.12 3.50
N ARG A 34 -0.94 -15.06 2.47
CA ARG A 34 -1.06 -15.92 1.29
C ARG A 34 -1.70 -15.11 0.16
N GLU A 35 -1.67 -15.63 -1.07
CA GLU A 35 -2.20 -14.97 -2.28
C GLU A 35 -3.68 -14.54 -2.18
N HIS A 36 -4.47 -15.22 -1.34
CA HIS A 36 -5.89 -14.95 -1.12
C HIS A 36 -6.25 -14.57 0.32
N ASP A 37 -5.24 -14.28 1.16
CA ASP A 37 -5.51 -13.88 2.53
C ASP A 37 -5.93 -12.42 2.59
N TYR A 38 -6.82 -12.12 3.53
CA TYR A 38 -7.23 -10.75 3.81
C TYR A 38 -6.01 -9.89 4.20
N GLY A 39 -5.96 -8.69 3.64
CA GLY A 39 -4.97 -7.70 4.00
C GLY A 39 -5.48 -6.27 3.81
N GLU A 40 -4.71 -5.36 4.37
CA GLU A 40 -5.02 -3.94 4.47
C GLU A 40 -3.79 -3.13 4.03
N VAL A 41 -4.04 -2.07 3.27
CA VAL A 41 -3.04 -1.06 2.91
C VAL A 41 -3.52 0.27 3.45
N TYR A 42 -2.80 0.79 4.44
CA TYR A 42 -2.97 2.13 4.98
C TYR A 42 -2.13 3.08 4.16
N PHE A 43 -2.70 4.22 3.80
CA PHE A 43 -2.02 5.31 3.14
C PHE A 43 -2.23 6.59 3.92
N THR A 44 -1.15 7.15 4.46
CA THR A 44 -1.16 8.38 5.25
C THR A 44 -0.47 9.50 4.48
N TYR A 45 -1.20 10.60 4.28
CA TYR A 45 -0.67 11.83 3.69
C TYR A 45 -0.32 12.84 4.80
N GLU A 46 0.93 13.31 4.84
CA GLU A 46 1.44 14.34 5.75
C GLU A 46 1.09 14.13 7.24
N ASN A 47 0.96 12.87 7.69
CA ASN A 47 0.48 12.51 9.04
C ASN A 47 -0.91 13.09 9.41
N ARG A 48 -1.70 13.55 8.44
CA ARG A 48 -3.02 14.17 8.68
C ARG A 48 -4.19 13.30 8.28
N ARG A 49 -4.10 12.63 7.12
CA ARG A 49 -5.21 11.85 6.57
C ARG A 49 -4.75 10.43 6.23
N THR A 50 -5.36 9.45 6.88
CA THR A 50 -5.13 8.02 6.63
C THR A 50 -6.31 7.43 5.87
N SER A 51 -6.06 6.90 4.68
CA SER A 51 -7.02 6.08 3.91
C SER A 51 -6.67 4.62 4.06
N VAL A 52 -7.66 3.73 4.12
CA VAL A 52 -7.46 2.29 4.31
C VAL A 52 -8.10 1.53 3.15
N TYR A 53 -7.32 0.72 2.47
CA TYR A 53 -7.76 -0.14 1.36
C TYR A 53 -7.66 -1.60 1.81
N ARG A 54 -8.70 -2.40 1.58
CA ARG A 54 -8.85 -3.73 2.19
C ARG A 54 -9.32 -4.74 1.16
N GLY A 55 -8.88 -5.98 1.28
CA GLY A 55 -9.35 -7.06 0.39
C GLY A 55 -8.50 -8.32 0.50
N SER A 56 -8.93 -9.36 -0.21
CA SER A 56 -8.27 -10.67 -0.24
C SER A 56 -7.32 -10.83 -1.44
N ASP A 57 -7.43 -9.99 -2.47
CA ASP A 57 -6.48 -9.95 -3.58
C ASP A 57 -5.45 -8.84 -3.34
N VAL A 58 -4.23 -9.25 -2.99
CA VAL A 58 -3.10 -8.33 -2.73
C VAL A 58 -2.81 -7.41 -3.91
N THR A 59 -2.94 -7.91 -5.13
CA THR A 59 -2.63 -7.15 -6.34
C THR A 59 -3.67 -6.07 -6.57
N GLU A 60 -4.95 -6.37 -6.38
CA GLU A 60 -6.03 -5.38 -6.50
C GLU A 60 -5.94 -4.31 -5.41
N VAL A 61 -5.73 -4.69 -4.14
CA VAL A 61 -5.66 -3.72 -3.04
C VAL A 61 -4.47 -2.77 -3.22
N ILE A 62 -3.30 -3.28 -3.63
CA ILE A 62 -2.13 -2.44 -3.90
C ILE A 62 -2.37 -1.53 -5.11
N LYS A 63 -3.02 -2.03 -6.18
CA LYS A 63 -3.34 -1.20 -7.36
C LYS A 63 -4.29 -0.07 -7.01
N LEU A 64 -5.33 -0.35 -6.20
CA LEU A 64 -6.28 0.65 -5.74
C LEU A 64 -5.58 1.72 -4.90
N ALA A 65 -4.80 1.32 -3.89
CA ALA A 65 -4.05 2.25 -3.05
C ALA A 65 -3.10 3.15 -3.86
N LYS A 66 -2.43 2.60 -4.89
CA LYS A 66 -1.57 3.36 -5.80
C LYS A 66 -2.33 4.30 -6.74
N ARG A 67 -3.56 3.95 -7.15
CA ARG A 67 -4.38 4.78 -8.04
C ARG A 67 -4.88 6.00 -7.29
N GLU A 68 -5.45 5.78 -6.12
CA GLU A 68 -6.06 6.83 -5.30
C GLU A 68 -4.98 7.76 -4.72
N SER A 69 -3.84 7.23 -4.25
CA SER A 69 -2.71 8.06 -3.81
C SER A 69 -2.13 8.93 -4.92
N ARG A 70 -2.17 8.49 -6.19
CA ARG A 70 -1.72 9.31 -7.33
C ARG A 70 -2.62 10.50 -7.61
N SER A 71 -3.91 10.39 -7.31
CA SER A 71 -4.82 11.54 -7.41
C SER A 71 -4.39 12.63 -6.42
N LEU A 72 -4.05 12.22 -5.19
CA LEU A 72 -3.60 13.12 -4.13
C LEU A 72 -2.17 13.66 -4.36
N LEU A 73 -1.32 12.93 -5.11
CA LEU A 73 0.02 13.36 -5.50
C LEU A 73 0.04 14.39 -6.65
N ARG A 74 -1.11 14.65 -7.28
CA ARG A 74 -1.27 15.57 -8.42
C ARG A 74 -1.91 16.91 -8.05
N GLU A 75 -2.54 16.99 -6.88
CA GLU A 75 -2.96 18.25 -6.26
C GLU A 75 -1.77 18.96 -5.61
#